data_AF-A0AAY4BEF0-F1
#
_entry.id   AF-A0AAY4BEF0-F1
#
_cell.length_a   1.000
_cell.length_b   1.000
_cell.length_c   1.000
_cell.angle_alpha   90.00
_cell.angle_beta   90.00
_cell.angle_gamma   90.00
#
_symmetry.space_group_name_H-M   'P 1'
#
loop_
_entity.id
_entity.type
_entity.pdbx_description
1 polymer ?
#
loop_
_entity_poly.entity_id
_entity_poly.type
_entity_poly.pdbx_seq_one_letter_code
_entity_poly.pdbx_strand_id
1 'polypeptide(L)'
;LQEFISVWVQDPHVHRDDFWHTHVDYQICLHTNSMCFWRKRSCVRRRYSEFVWLRHKLQENALLMDLPKLPPGTPFFSSRNSSHVAERMKGLQQFLEAVLQRTLFLSDSRLHLFLQSELSVGRMEACSQGLTRYTIAQAILSSAHNVSHPPYGDSFSNSSTASFQ
;
A
#
# COMPACT_ATOMS: atom_id res chain seq x y z
N LEU A 1 18.46 -12.93 -19.40
CA LEU A 1 18.30 -11.57 -18.85
C LEU A 1 18.38 -11.68 -17.34
N GLN A 2 19.12 -10.79 -16.68
CA GLN A 2 19.19 -10.75 -15.21
C GLN A 2 17.84 -10.27 -14.65
N GLU A 3 17.39 -10.88 -13.55
CA GLU A 3 16.17 -10.43 -12.85
C GLU A 3 16.43 -9.07 -12.19
N PHE A 4 15.45 -8.16 -12.24
CA PHE A 4 15.51 -6.85 -11.58
C PHE A 4 14.15 -6.45 -11.01
N ILE A 5 14.17 -5.70 -9.91
CA ILE A 5 13.02 -4.99 -9.35
C ILE A 5 13.50 -3.56 -9.08
N SER A 6 12.88 -2.60 -9.77
CA SER A 6 13.16 -1.17 -9.59
C SER A 6 11.91 -0.49 -9.03
N VAL A 7 12.10 0.36 -8.04
CA VAL A 7 11.03 1.12 -7.38
C VAL A 7 11.44 2.57 -7.23
N TRP A 8 10.49 3.47 -7.42
CA TRP A 8 10.67 4.91 -7.21
C TRP A 8 9.53 5.44 -6.36
N VAL A 9 9.85 6.34 -5.43
CA VAL A 9 8.87 7.10 -4.67
C VAL A 9 9.03 8.56 -5.04
N GLN A 10 8.00 9.15 -5.63
CA GLN A 10 8.06 10.44 -6.30
C GLN A 10 6.75 11.21 -6.17
N ASP A 11 6.71 12.39 -6.78
CA ASP A 11 5.49 13.17 -6.99
C ASP A 11 4.63 13.34 -5.71
N PRO A 12 5.16 14.02 -4.68
CA PRO A 12 4.41 14.21 -3.44
C PRO A 12 3.21 15.13 -3.67
N HIS A 13 2.01 14.70 -3.27
CA HIS A 13 0.81 15.54 -3.34
C HIS A 13 0.23 15.82 -1.96
N VAL A 14 -0.12 17.08 -1.75
CA VAL A 14 -0.81 17.54 -0.54
C VAL A 14 -2.31 17.48 -0.79
N HIS A 15 -2.98 16.57 -0.10
CA HIS A 15 -4.44 16.50 -0.07
C HIS A 15 -4.95 17.37 1.06
N ARG A 16 -5.97 18.18 0.75
CA ARG A 16 -6.65 19.07 1.70
C ARG A 16 -8.13 18.73 1.66
N ASP A 17 -8.51 17.74 2.43
CA ASP A 17 -9.93 17.34 2.51
C ASP A 17 -10.70 18.39 3.33
N ASP A 18 -10.17 18.78 4.50
CA ASP A 18 -10.66 19.86 5.37
C ASP A 18 -9.48 20.45 6.21
N PHE A 19 -9.71 21.54 6.96
CA PHE A 19 -8.70 22.21 7.81
C PHE A 19 -7.89 21.28 8.73
N TRP A 20 -8.46 20.13 9.12
CA TRP A 20 -7.86 19.14 10.01
C TRP A 20 -7.37 17.86 9.30
N HIS A 21 -7.73 17.67 8.03
CA HIS A 21 -7.48 16.44 7.27
C HIS A 21 -6.50 16.69 6.11
N THR A 22 -5.46 17.48 6.37
CA THR A 22 -4.36 17.64 5.42
C THR A 22 -3.39 16.46 5.52
N HIS A 23 -3.14 15.76 4.41
CA HIS A 23 -2.15 14.70 4.36
C HIS A 23 -1.31 14.75 3.09
N VAL A 24 -0.17 14.05 3.10
CA VAL A 24 0.71 13.92 1.94
C VAL A 24 0.78 12.46 1.55
N ASP A 25 0.52 12.20 0.28
CA ASP A 25 0.79 10.92 -0.35
C ASP A 25 1.94 11.04 -1.37
N TYR A 26 2.44 9.89 -1.79
CA TYR A 26 3.54 9.78 -2.73
C TYR A 26 3.15 8.77 -3.81
N GLN A 27 3.53 9.05 -5.05
CA GLN A 27 3.44 8.06 -6.10
C GLN A 27 4.56 7.04 -5.94
N ILE A 28 4.20 5.76 -5.87
CA ILE A 28 5.12 4.64 -5.91
C ILE A 28 5.01 4.04 -7.30
N CYS A 29 6.11 4.03 -8.05
CA CYS A 29 6.18 3.33 -9.34
C CYS A 29 7.13 2.15 -9.25
N LEU A 30 6.71 1.02 -9.80
CA LEU A 30 7.46 -0.24 -9.83
C LEU A 30 7.65 -0.68 -11.29
N HIS A 31 8.87 -1.13 -11.61
CA HIS A 31 9.21 -1.77 -12.88
C HIS A 31 10.07 -2.99 -12.61
N THR A 32 9.66 -4.14 -13.14
CA THR A 32 10.34 -5.41 -12.87
C THR A 32 10.14 -6.41 -14.00
N ASN A 33 11.08 -7.34 -14.15
CA ASN A 33 10.89 -8.57 -14.92
C ASN A 33 10.71 -9.81 -14.02
N SER A 34 10.68 -9.64 -12.69
CA SER A 34 10.60 -10.74 -11.73
C SER A 34 9.26 -11.48 -11.81
N MET A 35 9.29 -12.79 -11.57
CA MET A 35 8.10 -13.63 -11.53
C MET A 35 7.31 -13.49 -10.22
N CYS A 36 7.88 -12.86 -9.19
CA CYS A 36 7.18 -12.58 -7.94
C CYS A 36 6.01 -11.59 -8.13
N PHE A 37 6.00 -10.82 -9.22
CA PHE A 37 5.00 -9.78 -9.47
C PHE A 37 4.09 -10.14 -10.63
N TRP A 38 2.77 -9.98 -10.40
CA TRP A 38 1.74 -10.12 -11.44
C TRP A 38 1.90 -9.09 -12.54
N ARG A 39 2.10 -7.82 -12.18
CA ARG A 39 2.32 -6.73 -13.14
C ARG A 39 3.80 -6.38 -13.23
N LYS A 40 4.30 -6.22 -14.45
CA LYS A 40 5.69 -5.79 -14.71
C LYS A 40 5.88 -4.29 -14.51
N ARG A 41 4.78 -3.51 -14.58
CA ARG A 41 4.73 -2.09 -14.24
C ARG A 41 3.47 -1.76 -13.46
N SER A 42 3.62 -0.99 -12.39
CA SER A 42 2.51 -0.40 -11.63
C SER A 42 2.93 0.98 -11.13
N CYS A 43 1.96 1.88 -10.98
CA CYS A 43 2.12 3.11 -10.22
C CYS A 43 0.87 3.28 -9.36
N VAL A 44 1.06 3.50 -8.05
CA VAL A 44 -0.01 3.65 -7.05
C VAL A 44 0.31 4.82 -6.15
N ARG A 45 -0.69 5.37 -5.43
CA ARG A 45 -0.44 6.44 -4.46
C ARG A 45 -0.63 5.95 -3.04
N ARG A 46 0.33 6.26 -2.16
CA ARG A 46 0.32 5.84 -0.75
C ARG A 46 0.78 6.96 0.17
N ARG A 47 0.11 7.10 1.31
CA ARG A 47 0.51 8.03 2.38
C ARG A 47 1.38 7.34 3.43
N TYR A 48 2.14 8.14 4.18
CA TYR A 48 3.09 7.64 5.18
C TYR A 48 2.49 6.64 6.19
N SER A 49 1.26 6.89 6.67
CA SER A 49 0.62 5.98 7.63
C SER A 49 0.35 4.58 7.05
N GLU A 50 0.17 4.45 5.74
CA GLU A 50 0.03 3.14 5.08
C GLU A 50 1.37 2.40 5.01
N PHE A 51 2.49 3.11 4.87
CA PHE A 51 3.82 2.51 4.99
C PHE A 51 4.07 2.00 6.42
N VAL A 52 3.62 2.75 7.44
CA VAL A 52 3.70 2.29 8.84
C VAL A 52 2.92 0.99 9.02
N TRP A 53 1.70 0.91 8.48
CA TRP A 53 0.93 -0.33 8.46
C TRP A 53 1.67 -1.46 7.74
N LEU A 54 2.19 -1.22 6.54
CA LEU A 54 2.92 -2.23 5.77
C LEU A 54 4.12 -2.75 6.56
N ARG A 55 4.93 -1.85 7.15
CA ARG A 55 6.08 -2.23 7.98
C ARG A 55 5.65 -3.11 9.15
N HIS A 56 4.56 -2.77 9.84
CA HIS A 56 4.03 -3.58 10.93
C HIS A 56 3.65 -4.99 10.46
N LYS A 57 2.93 -5.10 9.33
CA LYS A 57 2.50 -6.38 8.78
C LYS A 57 3.65 -7.26 8.28
N LEU A 58 4.67 -6.66 7.69
CA LEU A 58 5.89 -7.39 7.32
C LEU A 58 6.66 -7.87 8.57
N GLN A 59 6.66 -7.11 9.66
CA GLN A 59 7.31 -7.51 10.91
C GLN A 59 6.58 -8.69 11.59
N GLU A 60 5.25 -8.69 11.61
CA GLU A 60 4.44 -9.80 12.13
C GLU A 60 4.83 -11.14 11.48
N ASN A 61 5.15 -11.12 10.18
CA ASN A 61 5.56 -12.30 9.42
C ASN A 61 7.06 -12.63 9.51
N ALA A 62 7.87 -11.77 10.13
CA ALA A 62 9.32 -11.88 10.18
C ALA A 62 9.88 -11.44 11.54
N LEU A 63 9.32 -11.97 12.63
CA LEU A 63 9.55 -11.53 14.02
C LEU A 63 11.03 -11.46 14.42
N LEU A 64 11.89 -12.32 13.87
CA LEU A 64 13.32 -12.37 14.20
C LEU A 64 14.21 -11.54 13.27
N MET A 65 13.65 -10.87 12.26
CA MET A 65 14.43 -10.09 11.30
C MET A 65 14.34 -8.59 11.57
N ASP A 66 15.49 -7.93 11.43
CA ASP A 66 15.57 -6.48 11.40
C ASP A 66 14.99 -5.94 10.10
N LEU A 67 13.78 -5.39 10.21
CA LEU A 67 13.08 -4.75 9.10
C LEU A 67 13.63 -3.34 8.88
N PRO A 68 13.86 -2.92 7.62
CA PRO A 68 14.26 -1.55 7.30
C PRO A 68 13.41 -0.53 8.05
N LYS A 69 14.06 0.48 8.63
CA LYS A 69 13.37 1.54 9.36
C LYS A 69 12.70 2.45 8.35
N LEU A 70 11.48 2.90 8.66
CA LEU A 70 10.89 4.01 7.94
C LEU A 70 11.63 5.30 8.31
N PRO A 71 11.60 6.32 7.43
CA PRO A 71 12.04 7.66 7.82
C PRO A 71 11.27 8.08 9.07
N PRO A 72 11.90 8.80 10.01
CA PRO A 72 11.25 9.16 11.26
C PRO A 72 9.88 9.80 11.00
N GLY A 73 8.89 9.40 11.78
CA GLY A 73 7.69 10.20 11.97
C GLY A 73 8.13 11.46 12.69
N THR A 74 8.61 12.47 11.96
CA THR A 74 9.08 13.72 12.56
C THR A 74 7.92 14.30 13.37
N PRO A 75 8.08 14.53 14.69
CA PRO A 75 7.02 15.13 15.53
C PRO A 75 6.55 16.48 14.96
N PHE A 76 7.44 17.15 14.22
CA PHE A 76 7.22 18.41 13.52
C PHE A 76 7.16 18.24 12.00
N PHE A 77 6.61 17.11 11.51
CA PHE A 77 6.37 16.98 10.07
C PHE A 77 5.49 18.14 9.61
N SER A 78 5.94 18.87 8.60
CA SER A 78 5.16 19.93 7.99
C SER A 78 5.04 19.62 6.52
N SER A 79 3.82 19.38 6.05
CA SER A 79 3.51 19.21 4.62
C SER A 79 3.82 20.47 3.80
N ARG A 80 3.97 21.62 4.46
CA ARG A 80 4.38 22.89 3.86
C ARG A 80 5.90 23.03 3.73
N ASN A 81 6.68 22.20 4.43
CA ASN A 81 8.13 22.21 4.32
C ASN A 81 8.58 21.19 3.25
N SER A 82 9.04 21.69 2.10
CA SER A 82 9.50 20.85 0.99
C SER A 82 10.70 19.97 1.35
N SER A 83 11.57 20.39 2.28
CA SER A 83 12.70 19.55 2.71
C SER A 83 12.24 18.34 3.52
N HIS A 84 11.26 18.51 4.42
CA HIS A 84 10.68 17.39 5.18
C HIS A 84 9.96 16.41 4.25
N VAL A 85 9.25 16.91 3.24
CA VAL A 85 8.57 16.07 2.23
C VAL A 85 9.59 15.29 1.41
N ALA A 86 10.65 15.94 0.93
CA ALA A 86 11.71 15.30 0.14
C ALA A 86 12.51 14.26 0.94
N GLU A 87 12.86 14.55 2.19
CA GLU A 87 13.56 13.61 3.08
C GLU A 87 12.71 12.38 3.37
N ARG A 88 11.42 12.57 3.67
CA ARG A 88 10.47 11.47 3.84
C ARG A 88 10.37 10.65 2.57
N MET A 89 10.19 11.28 1.41
CA MET A 89 10.10 10.60 0.11
C MET A 89 11.32 9.70 -0.14
N LYS A 90 12.53 10.24 0.08
CA LYS A 90 13.78 9.49 -0.04
C LYS A 90 13.83 8.29 0.90
N GLY A 91 13.48 8.48 2.18
CA GLY A 91 13.46 7.38 3.15
C GLY A 91 12.42 6.30 2.83
N LEU A 92 11.26 6.68 2.27
CA LEU A 92 10.24 5.74 1.82
C LEU A 92 10.74 4.90 0.63
N GLN A 93 11.46 5.50 -0.32
CA GLN A 93 12.08 4.76 -1.40
C GLN A 93 13.13 3.76 -0.88
N GLN A 94 14.04 4.21 -0.02
CA GLN A 94 15.06 3.36 0.58
C GLN A 94 14.46 2.18 1.36
N PHE A 95 13.35 2.41 2.07
CA PHE A 95 12.58 1.36 2.73
C PHE A 95 12.09 0.30 1.73
N LEU A 96 11.45 0.71 0.63
CA LEU A 96 10.95 -0.22 -0.37
C LEU A 96 12.07 -0.96 -1.10
N GLU A 97 13.15 -0.27 -1.48
CA GLU A 97 14.34 -0.89 -2.10
C GLU A 97 14.89 -2.01 -1.20
N ALA A 98 15.04 -1.75 0.10
CA ALA A 98 15.55 -2.74 1.04
C ALA A 98 14.56 -3.90 1.31
N VAL A 99 13.25 -3.63 1.31
CA VAL A 99 12.22 -4.68 1.44
C VAL A 99 12.22 -5.58 0.20
N LEU A 100 12.29 -5.00 -1.00
CA LEU A 100 12.20 -5.72 -2.27
C LEU A 100 13.43 -6.57 -2.59
N GLN A 101 14.56 -6.34 -1.91
CA GLN A 101 15.76 -7.19 -2.01
C GLN A 101 15.62 -8.53 -1.27
N ARG A 102 14.60 -8.72 -0.44
CA ARG A 102 14.45 -9.90 0.42
C ARG A 102 13.27 -10.76 -0.04
N THR A 103 13.56 -11.95 -0.57
CA THR A 103 12.56 -12.89 -1.10
C THR A 103 11.45 -13.24 -0.10
N LEU A 104 11.76 -13.26 1.20
CA LEU A 104 10.75 -13.48 2.24
C LEU A 104 9.60 -12.48 2.14
N PHE A 105 9.91 -11.18 1.98
CA PHE A 105 8.87 -10.14 1.88
C PHE A 105 8.15 -10.18 0.53
N LEU A 106 8.81 -10.64 -0.53
CA LEU A 106 8.16 -10.86 -1.83
C LEU A 106 7.11 -11.98 -1.79
N SER A 107 7.05 -12.80 -0.73
CA SER A 107 5.99 -13.79 -0.55
C SER A 107 4.74 -13.23 0.15
N ASP A 108 4.83 -12.03 0.74
CA ASP A 108 3.70 -11.41 1.45
C ASP A 108 2.73 -10.73 0.47
N SER A 109 1.49 -11.22 0.42
CA SER A 109 0.46 -10.68 -0.46
C SER A 109 0.11 -9.22 -0.18
N ARG A 110 0.27 -8.75 1.06
CA ARG A 110 -0.01 -7.35 1.44
C ARG A 110 0.99 -6.40 0.81
N LEU A 111 2.25 -6.83 0.61
CA LEU A 111 3.24 -6.05 -0.14
C LEU A 111 2.82 -5.87 -1.60
N HIS A 112 2.34 -6.94 -2.25
CA HIS A 112 1.87 -6.89 -3.63
C HIS A 112 0.64 -6.01 -3.79
N LEU A 113 -0.33 -6.15 -2.89
CA LEU A 113 -1.52 -5.30 -2.89
C LEU A 113 -1.15 -3.82 -2.67
N PHE A 114 -0.20 -3.55 -1.76
CA PHE A 114 0.27 -2.21 -1.48
C PHE A 114 0.94 -1.55 -2.69
N LEU A 115 1.75 -2.30 -3.46
CA LEU A 115 2.52 -1.80 -4.60
C LEU A 115 1.78 -1.82 -5.95
N GLN A 116 0.75 -2.66 -6.08
CA GLN A 116 0.13 -2.95 -7.38
C GLN A 116 -1.39 -2.77 -7.43
N SER A 117 -2.03 -2.34 -6.33
CA SER A 117 -3.47 -2.05 -6.30
C SER A 117 -3.78 -0.70 -5.65
N GLU A 118 -4.95 -0.14 -5.95
CA GLU A 118 -5.49 1.09 -5.34
C GLU A 118 -6.36 0.79 -4.08
N LEU A 119 -6.27 -0.42 -3.53
CA LEU A 119 -7.06 -0.80 -2.35
C LEU A 119 -6.61 -0.01 -1.11
N SER A 120 -7.56 0.41 -0.28
CA SER A 120 -7.29 0.93 1.06
C SER A 120 -6.71 -0.15 1.97
N VAL A 121 -6.02 0.26 3.05
CA VAL A 121 -5.43 -0.65 4.05
C VAL A 121 -6.42 -1.71 4.55
N GLY A 122 -7.64 -1.33 4.92
CA GLY A 122 -8.66 -2.29 5.38
C GLY A 122 -9.04 -3.31 4.31
N ARG A 123 -9.11 -2.89 3.04
CA ARG A 123 -9.41 -3.80 1.92
C ARG A 123 -8.22 -4.69 1.56
N MET A 124 -7.00 -4.20 1.71
CA MET A 124 -5.79 -5.02 1.52
C MET A 124 -5.73 -6.13 2.58
N GLU A 125 -5.97 -5.79 3.84
CA GLU A 125 -6.01 -6.75 4.96
C GLU A 125 -7.09 -7.81 4.71
N ALA A 126 -8.34 -7.38 4.45
CA ALA A 126 -9.45 -8.30 4.17
C ALA A 126 -9.15 -9.21 2.97
N CYS A 127 -8.55 -8.68 1.89
CA CYS A 127 -8.19 -9.47 0.71
C CYS A 127 -7.09 -10.49 1.02
N SER A 128 -6.07 -10.11 1.79
CA SER A 128 -4.99 -11.02 2.21
C SER A 128 -5.47 -12.17 3.09
N GLN A 129 -6.56 -11.97 3.83
CA GLN A 129 -7.19 -12.98 4.69
C GLN A 129 -8.29 -13.79 3.98
N GLY A 130 -8.56 -13.53 2.69
CA GLY A 130 -9.62 -14.21 1.95
C GLY A 130 -11.04 -13.77 2.32
N LEU A 131 -11.19 -12.60 2.95
CA LEU A 131 -12.48 -12.02 3.38
C LEU A 131 -13.14 -11.13 2.32
N THR A 132 -12.55 -11.01 1.12
CA THR A 132 -13.13 -10.28 -0.01
C THR A 132 -13.71 -11.22 -1.06
N ARG A 133 -14.67 -10.72 -1.86
CA ARG A 133 -15.24 -11.47 -3.00
C ARG A 133 -14.30 -11.65 -4.19
N TYR A 134 -13.17 -10.94 -4.19
CA TYR A 134 -12.15 -11.01 -5.23
C TYR A 134 -10.82 -11.49 -4.65
N THR A 135 -9.99 -12.10 -5.50
CA THR A 135 -8.65 -12.56 -5.15
C THR A 135 -7.63 -11.43 -5.24
N ILE A 136 -6.43 -11.66 -4.70
CA ILE A 136 -5.28 -10.75 -4.83
C ILE A 136 -4.98 -10.44 -6.29
N ALA A 137 -4.95 -11.47 -7.15
CA ALA A 137 -4.69 -11.31 -8.58
C ALA A 137 -5.76 -10.43 -9.25
N GLN A 138 -7.04 -10.66 -8.94
CA GLN A 138 -8.13 -9.83 -9.45
C GLN A 138 -7.99 -8.37 -8.99
N ALA A 139 -7.65 -8.12 -7.72
CA ALA A 139 -7.43 -6.75 -7.23
C ALA A 139 -6.31 -6.02 -7.99
N ILE A 140 -5.19 -6.71 -8.24
CA ILE A 140 -4.02 -6.14 -8.92
C ILE A 140 -4.30 -5.87 -10.40
N LEU A 141 -4.99 -6.80 -11.08
CA LEU A 141 -5.31 -6.67 -12.50
C LEU A 141 -6.41 -5.62 -12.75
N SER A 142 -7.43 -5.56 -11.89
CA SER A 142 -8.49 -4.53 -12.01
C SER A 142 -7.94 -3.11 -11.81
N SER A 143 -6.88 -2.95 -11.02
CA SER A 143 -6.21 -1.65 -10.84
C SER A 143 -5.47 -1.17 -12.10
N ALA A 144 -5.40 -1.96 -13.17
CA ALA A 144 -4.92 -1.52 -14.48
C ALA A 144 -6.02 -0.83 -15.31
N HIS A 145 -7.29 -1.08 -14.97
CA HIS A 145 -8.46 -0.76 -15.77
C HIS A 145 -9.34 0.33 -15.13
N ASN A 146 -8.76 1.34 -14.47
CA ASN A 146 -9.53 2.53 -14.08
C ASN A 146 -9.89 3.39 -15.32
N VAL A 147 -10.72 2.82 -16.20
CA VAL A 147 -11.81 3.47 -16.92
C VAL A 147 -13.06 2.71 -16.48
N SER A 148 -13.77 3.29 -15.51
CA SER A 148 -15.18 3.06 -15.15
C SER A 148 -15.67 1.61 -14.92
N HIS A 149 -15.86 1.25 -13.64
CA HIS A 149 -17.02 0.44 -13.26
C HIS A 149 -17.79 1.10 -12.10
N PRO A 150 -19.14 1.13 -12.16
CA PRO A 150 -19.99 1.82 -11.20
C PRO A 150 -20.04 1.10 -9.84
N PRO A 151 -20.49 1.78 -8.77
CA PRO A 151 -20.55 1.20 -7.45
C PRO A 151 -21.73 0.22 -7.38
N TYR A 152 -21.45 -1.08 -7.34
CA TYR A 152 -22.45 -2.06 -6.96
C TYR A 152 -22.40 -2.33 -5.45
N GLY A 153 -23.29 -1.64 -4.74
CA GLY A 153 -24.08 -2.14 -3.61
C GLY A 153 -23.35 -2.60 -2.35
N ASP A 154 -23.22 -1.69 -1.38
CA ASP A 154 -23.23 -2.08 0.03
C ASP A 154 -24.64 -2.56 0.40
N SER A 155 -24.74 -3.79 0.89
CA SER A 155 -25.94 -4.31 1.58
C SER A 155 -25.49 -5.31 2.61
N PHE A 156 -25.01 -4.81 3.75
CA PHE A 156 -25.05 -5.55 5.00
C PHE A 156 -26.43 -5.31 5.62
N SER A 157 -27.39 -6.17 5.32
CA SER A 157 -28.64 -6.27 6.08
C SER A 157 -28.34 -6.99 7.39
N ASN A 158 -28.29 -6.24 8.49
CA ASN A 158 -28.48 -6.81 9.83
C ASN A 158 -29.95 -7.21 9.97
N SER A 159 -30.22 -8.51 10.03
CA SER A 159 -31.51 -9.04 10.48
C SER A 159 -31.27 -9.99 11.64
N SER A 160 -31.30 -9.43 12.85
CA SER A 160 -31.44 -10.18 14.11
C SER A 160 -32.43 -9.44 15.00
N THR A 161 -33.72 -9.65 14.76
CA THR A 161 -34.77 -9.57 15.78
C THR A 161 -35.74 -10.70 15.48
N ALA A 162 -35.47 -11.86 16.07
CA ALA A 162 -36.49 -12.87 16.31
C ALA A 162 -37.16 -12.51 17.64
N SER A 163 -38.40 -12.05 17.57
CA SER A 163 -39.33 -12.00 18.69
C SER A 163 -40.23 -13.23 18.59
N PHE A 164 -40.26 -14.07 19.61
CA PHE A 164 -41.38 -14.98 19.85
C PHE A 164 -41.64 -15.11 21.36
N GLN A 165 -42.86 -14.70 21.71
CA GLN A 165 -43.77 -15.15 22.77
C GLN A 165 -43.23 -15.41 24.18
#